data_AF-A0A512NEH7-F1
#
_entry.id   AF-A0A512NEH7-F1
#
_cell.length_a   1.000
_cell.length_b   1.000
_cell.length_c   1.000
_cell.angle_alpha   90.00
_cell.angle_beta   90.00
_cell.angle_gamma   90.00
#
_symmetry.space_group_name_H-M   'P 1'
#
loop_
_entity.id
_entity.type
_entity.pdbx_description
1 polymer ?
#
loop_
_entity_poly.entity_id
_entity_poly.type
_entity_poly.pdbx_seq_one_letter_code
_entity_poly.pdbx_strand_id
1 'polypeptide(L)'
;MALQSKLFRGDAKLEAALISDSAHIVQGAAGAHVGKIQQALNELDGAGLNPDEKYGPATSSAVLAYKQKRNIINSSYQTRADNVVGKMTIAALDAEMLEKERKIDPGPDTDAITATLKKEPASFAVTQPVAAPTFKIPNAVSPPVIVSPNKQFRFTEFKPPGAFHDLLIEVKKGGRVFWVGAAVPKGTTDFSRAQMYFTPSTVKPGPGGRRIILADDKDYQAFTGGWATRMRNFIPMMGGQAASAKKPVILLITYMKSTAFKELNDDNIFKDRPELTLNVVMNEIKRTVVGPTFSSVIEKLGVSSFSSGVTPMKLCISALTASGLIKEVFNFDGPFLVGERKELTPVPRGVSSKVFTQHPLAKPPAGWVNLLQDHFQLVTEDFGQKDPKDIMHQRIGKMMYHQALANSVV
;
A
#
# COMPACT_ATOMS: atom_id res chain seq x y z
N MET A 1 -22.09 0.38 7.82
CA MET A 1 -21.06 0.89 6.87
C MET A 1 -20.98 2.39 7.07
N ALA A 2 -19.82 3.02 6.86
CA ALA A 2 -19.73 4.49 6.86
C ALA A 2 -20.19 5.04 5.49
N LEU A 3 -20.55 6.32 5.45
CA LEU A 3 -20.90 7.03 4.20
C LEU A 3 -19.64 7.21 3.33
N GLN A 4 -19.80 7.11 2.02
CA GLN A 4 -18.71 6.97 1.06
C GLN A 4 -18.53 8.18 0.14
N SER A 5 -19.61 8.86 -0.22
CA SER A 5 -19.56 10.06 -1.07
C SER A 5 -18.67 11.13 -0.44
N LYS A 6 -17.95 11.89 -1.26
CA LYS A 6 -17.13 13.03 -0.82
C LYS A 6 -17.99 14.03 -0.05
N LEU A 7 -19.24 14.23 -0.48
CA LEU A 7 -20.17 15.14 0.18
C LEU A 7 -20.53 14.73 1.62
N PHE A 8 -20.75 13.43 1.88
CA PHE A 8 -21.26 12.98 3.18
C PHE A 8 -20.24 12.32 4.12
N ARG A 9 -19.18 11.71 3.58
CA ARG A 9 -18.21 10.95 4.39
C ARG A 9 -17.61 11.79 5.53
N GLY A 10 -17.54 11.22 6.73
CA GLY A 10 -16.98 11.87 7.91
C GLY A 10 -17.88 12.90 8.59
N ASP A 11 -19.12 13.10 8.12
CA ASP A 11 -20.11 13.90 8.84
C ASP A 11 -20.79 13.08 9.93
N ALA A 12 -20.47 13.39 11.19
CA ALA A 12 -20.94 12.60 12.34
C ALA A 12 -22.48 12.53 12.44
N LYS A 13 -23.22 13.57 12.04
CA LYS A 13 -24.69 13.56 12.12
C LYS A 13 -25.31 12.71 11.02
N LEU A 14 -24.76 12.77 9.81
CA LEU A 14 -25.23 11.93 8.70
C LEU A 14 -24.86 10.46 8.92
N GLU A 15 -23.65 10.17 9.42
CA GLU A 15 -23.25 8.81 9.78
C GLU A 15 -24.09 8.25 10.93
N ALA A 16 -24.47 9.09 11.90
CA ALA A 16 -25.41 8.69 12.95
C ALA A 16 -26.80 8.35 12.36
N ALA A 17 -27.31 9.15 11.42
CA ALA A 17 -28.58 8.90 10.74
C ALA A 17 -28.60 7.59 9.93
N LEU A 18 -27.42 7.10 9.50
CA LEU A 18 -27.26 5.81 8.82
C LEU A 18 -27.38 4.61 9.78
N ILE A 19 -27.21 4.81 11.09
CA ILE A 19 -27.09 3.72 12.08
C ILE A 19 -28.20 3.76 13.15
N SER A 20 -28.69 4.95 13.53
CA SER A 20 -29.65 5.13 14.62
C SER A 20 -30.91 5.86 14.17
N ASP A 21 -32.09 5.30 14.49
CA ASP A 21 -33.38 5.92 14.13
C ASP A 21 -33.62 7.23 14.89
N SER A 22 -33.07 7.35 16.11
CA SER A 22 -33.10 8.59 16.90
C SER A 22 -32.27 9.72 16.29
N ALA A 23 -31.39 9.42 15.34
CA ALA A 23 -30.55 10.38 14.64
C ALA A 23 -31.08 10.76 13.26
N HIS A 24 -32.28 10.29 12.88
CA HIS A 24 -32.92 10.68 11.63
C HIS A 24 -33.11 12.20 11.55
N ILE A 25 -32.86 12.76 10.37
CA ILE A 25 -32.97 14.20 10.14
C ILE A 25 -34.38 14.53 9.65
N VAL A 26 -35.06 15.39 10.40
CA VAL A 26 -36.47 15.76 10.21
C VAL A 26 -36.63 17.27 10.03
N GLN A 27 -37.82 17.70 9.63
CA GLN A 27 -38.16 19.12 9.53
C GLN A 27 -37.89 19.86 10.85
N GLY A 28 -37.26 21.04 10.76
CA GLY A 28 -36.80 21.82 11.91
C GLY A 28 -35.33 21.60 12.27
N ALA A 29 -34.67 20.56 11.74
CA ALA A 29 -33.22 20.38 11.87
C ALA A 29 -32.45 21.53 11.19
N ALA A 30 -31.28 21.89 11.73
CA ALA A 30 -30.43 22.94 11.16
C ALA A 30 -28.92 22.69 11.34
N GLY A 31 -28.12 23.19 10.40
CA GLY A 31 -26.66 23.19 10.37
C GLY A 31 -26.07 22.41 9.18
N ALA A 32 -24.74 22.44 9.03
CA ALA A 32 -24.00 21.94 7.86
C ALA A 32 -24.49 20.60 7.24
N HIS A 33 -24.80 19.60 8.06
CA HIS A 33 -25.37 18.31 7.59
C HIS A 33 -26.67 18.46 6.78
N VAL A 34 -27.53 19.43 7.09
CA VAL A 34 -28.73 19.77 6.31
C VAL A 34 -28.35 20.44 5.00
N GLY A 35 -27.36 21.33 5.01
CA GLY A 35 -26.82 21.96 3.80
C GLY A 35 -26.33 20.92 2.79
N LYS A 36 -25.65 19.88 3.26
CA LYS A 36 -25.22 18.75 2.44
C LYS A 36 -26.40 17.96 1.85
N ILE A 37 -27.45 17.72 2.61
CA ILE A 37 -28.68 17.07 2.11
C ILE A 37 -29.30 17.93 1.01
N GLN A 38 -29.45 19.24 1.23
CA GLN A 38 -30.00 20.18 0.25
C GLN A 38 -29.15 20.21 -1.03
N GLN A 39 -27.82 20.23 -0.89
CA GLN A 39 -26.89 20.14 -2.01
C GLN A 39 -27.10 18.85 -2.80
N ALA A 40 -27.13 17.68 -2.14
CA ALA A 40 -27.34 16.40 -2.81
C ALA A 40 -28.68 16.34 -3.58
N LEU A 41 -29.75 16.88 -3.00
CA LEU A 41 -31.07 16.93 -3.66
C LEU A 41 -31.06 17.83 -4.90
N ASN A 42 -30.39 18.97 -4.85
CA ASN A 42 -30.16 19.81 -6.02
C ASN A 42 -29.35 19.08 -7.09
N GLU A 43 -28.33 18.37 -6.63
CA GLU A 43 -27.39 17.70 -7.50
C GLU A 43 -27.96 16.47 -8.21
N LEU A 44 -28.81 15.69 -7.54
CA LEU A 44 -29.36 14.44 -8.06
C LEU A 44 -30.70 14.64 -8.78
N ASP A 45 -31.54 15.57 -8.30
CA ASP A 45 -32.91 15.74 -8.79
C ASP A 45 -33.22 17.16 -9.27
N GLY A 46 -32.28 18.11 -9.21
CA GLY A 46 -32.53 19.48 -9.66
C GLY A 46 -33.56 20.22 -8.79
N ALA A 47 -33.58 19.93 -7.49
CA ALA A 47 -34.63 20.40 -6.56
C ALA A 47 -34.75 21.93 -6.41
N GLY A 48 -33.80 22.73 -6.92
CA GLY A 48 -33.87 24.19 -6.91
C GLY A 48 -33.83 24.82 -5.51
N LEU A 49 -33.32 24.09 -4.51
CA LEU A 49 -33.19 24.56 -3.15
C LEU A 49 -32.05 25.57 -3.01
N ASN A 50 -32.20 26.56 -2.14
CA ASN A 50 -31.06 27.31 -1.62
C ASN A 50 -30.47 26.53 -0.42
N PRO A 51 -29.20 26.11 -0.43
CA PRO A 51 -28.59 25.38 0.69
C PRO A 51 -28.37 26.30 1.91
N ASP A 52 -29.44 26.62 2.62
CA ASP A 52 -29.47 27.53 3.77
C ASP A 52 -29.24 26.82 5.11
N GLU A 53 -28.93 25.52 5.06
CA GLU A 53 -28.72 24.65 6.20
C GLU A 53 -29.95 24.50 7.12
N LYS A 54 -31.16 24.83 6.63
CA LYS A 54 -32.41 24.69 7.40
C LYS A 54 -33.34 23.69 6.75
N TYR A 55 -33.75 22.70 7.53
CA TYR A 55 -34.67 21.68 7.06
C TYR A 55 -36.10 22.22 7.15
N GLY A 56 -36.42 23.13 6.23
CA GLY A 56 -37.74 23.75 6.12
C GLY A 56 -38.71 22.97 5.23
N PRO A 57 -39.91 23.53 4.98
CA PRO A 57 -40.93 22.91 4.13
C PRO A 57 -40.41 22.52 2.74
N ALA A 58 -39.61 23.39 2.10
CA ALA A 58 -39.04 23.13 0.77
C ALA A 58 -38.11 21.90 0.76
N THR A 59 -37.20 21.79 1.73
CA THR A 59 -36.32 20.63 1.86
C THR A 59 -37.11 19.36 2.14
N SER A 60 -38.15 19.45 2.98
CA SER A 60 -39.02 18.31 3.28
C SER A 60 -39.79 17.80 2.05
N SER A 61 -40.29 18.71 1.21
CA SER A 61 -40.94 18.37 -0.05
C SER A 61 -39.96 17.74 -1.04
N ALA A 62 -38.73 18.26 -1.11
CA ALA A 62 -37.69 17.71 -1.98
C ALA A 62 -37.26 16.29 -1.54
N VAL A 63 -37.13 16.02 -0.24
CA VAL A 63 -36.85 14.67 0.28
C VAL A 63 -38.00 13.72 -0.02
N LEU A 64 -39.25 14.16 0.17
CA LEU A 64 -40.41 13.34 -0.17
C LEU A 64 -40.42 12.99 -1.67
N ALA A 65 -40.19 13.96 -2.55
CA ALA A 65 -40.12 13.75 -3.99
C ALA A 65 -38.97 12.80 -4.38
N TYR A 66 -37.78 12.98 -3.79
CA TYR A 66 -36.63 12.11 -3.97
C TYR A 66 -36.96 10.66 -3.62
N LYS A 67 -37.60 10.44 -2.47
CA LYS A 67 -37.99 9.10 -1.98
C LYS A 67 -39.08 8.47 -2.84
N GLN A 68 -40.08 9.24 -3.26
CA GLN A 68 -41.14 8.75 -4.14
C GLN A 68 -40.58 8.29 -5.49
N LYS A 69 -39.70 9.08 -6.10
CA LYS A 69 -39.05 8.77 -7.38
C LYS A 69 -38.25 7.46 -7.33
N ARG A 70 -37.67 7.14 -6.18
CA ARG A 70 -36.80 5.95 -5.96
C ARG A 70 -37.47 4.82 -5.19
N ASN A 71 -38.76 4.96 -4.87
CA ASN A 71 -39.51 4.02 -4.05
C ASN A 71 -38.83 3.67 -2.71
N ILE A 72 -38.25 4.67 -2.03
CA ILE A 72 -37.57 4.49 -0.74
C ILE A 72 -38.61 4.51 0.37
N ILE A 73 -39.15 3.34 0.67
CA ILE A 73 -40.16 3.11 1.70
C ILE A 73 -39.70 1.93 2.57
N ASN A 74 -39.78 2.08 3.88
CA ASN A 74 -39.63 0.93 4.76
C ASN A 74 -40.96 0.17 4.85
N SER A 75 -41.14 -0.83 4.00
CA SER A 75 -42.39 -1.60 3.87
C SER A 75 -42.79 -2.36 5.14
N SER A 76 -41.89 -2.50 6.12
CA SER A 76 -42.23 -3.11 7.42
C SER A 76 -43.13 -2.23 8.29
N TYR A 77 -43.16 -0.90 8.07
CA TYR A 77 -43.95 0.03 8.89
C TYR A 77 -44.65 1.14 8.09
N GLN A 78 -44.29 1.34 6.83
CA GLN A 78 -44.80 2.44 6.01
C GLN A 78 -45.34 1.92 4.68
N THR A 79 -46.50 2.44 4.28
CA THR A 79 -47.10 2.19 2.97
C THR A 79 -46.87 3.34 1.99
N ARG A 80 -46.30 4.46 2.46
CA ARG A 80 -46.01 5.67 1.67
C ARG A 80 -44.67 6.25 2.11
N ALA A 81 -43.97 6.89 1.18
CA ALA A 81 -42.77 7.64 1.50
C ALA A 81 -43.11 8.81 2.46
N ASP A 82 -42.25 9.04 3.45
CA ASP A 82 -42.29 10.21 4.32
C ASP A 82 -41.25 11.27 3.87
N ASN A 83 -41.16 12.37 4.60
CA ASN A 83 -40.18 13.45 4.40
C ASN A 83 -39.02 13.40 5.42
N VAL A 84 -38.69 12.21 5.93
CA VAL A 84 -37.61 12.00 6.92
C VAL A 84 -36.39 11.41 6.24
N VAL A 85 -35.22 12.01 6.50
CA VAL A 85 -33.93 11.44 6.07
C VAL A 85 -33.45 10.47 7.13
N GLY A 86 -33.89 9.22 6.98
CA GLY A 86 -33.43 8.10 7.80
C GLY A 86 -32.46 7.19 7.09
N LYS A 87 -32.15 6.03 7.68
CA LYS A 87 -31.13 5.06 7.21
C LYS A 87 -31.18 4.79 5.71
N MET A 88 -32.35 4.42 5.19
CA MET A 88 -32.50 4.09 3.77
C MET A 88 -32.31 5.32 2.87
N THR A 89 -32.75 6.49 3.34
CA THR A 89 -32.66 7.74 2.57
C THR A 89 -31.23 8.25 2.51
N ILE A 90 -30.51 8.28 3.64
CA ILE A 90 -29.12 8.73 3.64
C ILE A 90 -28.21 7.74 2.89
N ALA A 91 -28.47 6.43 2.99
CA ALA A 91 -27.76 5.43 2.21
C ALA A 91 -27.98 5.59 0.69
N ALA A 92 -29.22 5.86 0.27
CA ALA A 92 -29.53 6.09 -1.14
C ALA A 92 -28.89 7.39 -1.67
N LEU A 93 -29.01 8.49 -0.91
CA LEU A 93 -28.36 9.75 -1.25
C LEU A 93 -26.85 9.57 -1.39
N ASP A 94 -26.21 8.85 -0.47
CA ASP A 94 -24.77 8.60 -0.50
C ASP A 94 -24.34 7.75 -1.68
N ALA A 95 -25.07 6.68 -1.98
CA ALA A 95 -24.78 5.82 -3.13
C ALA A 95 -24.90 6.58 -4.46
N GLU A 96 -25.95 7.40 -4.62
CA GLU A 96 -26.17 8.17 -5.85
C GLU A 96 -25.22 9.36 -5.97
N MET A 97 -24.90 10.03 -4.86
CA MET A 97 -23.86 11.06 -4.86
C MET A 97 -22.50 10.46 -5.19
N LEU A 98 -22.14 9.30 -4.63
CA LEU A 98 -20.91 8.60 -4.97
C LEU A 98 -20.86 8.24 -6.46
N GLU A 99 -21.96 7.72 -7.02
CA GLU A 99 -22.08 7.41 -8.45
C GLU A 99 -21.97 8.67 -9.31
N LYS A 100 -22.56 9.79 -8.88
CA LYS A 100 -22.43 11.08 -9.57
C LYS A 100 -21.01 11.63 -9.50
N GLU A 101 -20.38 11.58 -8.34
CA GLU A 101 -19.00 12.01 -8.12
C GLU A 101 -18.02 11.18 -8.98
N ARG A 102 -18.27 9.88 -9.11
CA ARG A 102 -17.53 8.99 -10.04
C ARG A 102 -17.69 9.40 -11.51
N LYS A 103 -18.83 9.98 -11.89
CA LYS A 103 -19.09 10.46 -13.26
C LYS A 103 -18.51 11.85 -13.54
N ILE A 104 -18.49 12.73 -12.54
CA ILE A 104 -18.11 14.15 -12.71
C ILE A 104 -16.62 14.38 -12.49
N ASP A 105 -15.99 13.65 -11.57
CA ASP A 105 -14.54 13.54 -11.56
C ASP A 105 -14.14 12.44 -12.54
N PRO A 106 -13.33 12.69 -13.58
CA PRO A 106 -12.53 11.63 -14.19
C PRO A 106 -11.42 11.23 -13.20
N GLY A 107 -11.81 10.70 -12.05
CA GLY A 107 -10.99 9.98 -11.09
C GLY A 107 -11.19 8.48 -11.29
N PRO A 108 -10.17 7.64 -11.02
CA PRO A 108 -9.93 6.42 -11.76
C PRO A 108 -10.82 5.27 -11.30
N ASP A 109 -12.05 5.19 -11.80
CA ASP A 109 -12.83 3.96 -11.71
C ASP A 109 -12.24 2.90 -12.66
N THR A 110 -12.26 1.66 -12.20
CA THR A 110 -11.58 0.47 -12.73
C THR A 110 -11.83 0.14 -14.20
N ASP A 111 -12.87 0.72 -14.81
CA ASP A 111 -13.13 0.61 -16.24
C ASP A 111 -12.17 1.46 -17.08
N ALA A 112 -11.63 2.57 -16.55
CA ALA A 112 -10.54 3.29 -17.16
C ALA A 112 -9.21 2.52 -17.05
N ILE A 113 -9.01 1.63 -16.07
CA ILE A 113 -7.82 0.75 -16.09
C ILE A 113 -7.92 -0.20 -17.27
N THR A 114 -9.09 -0.81 -17.47
CA THR A 114 -9.35 -1.73 -18.59
C THR A 114 -9.37 -0.98 -19.93
N ALA A 115 -9.90 0.25 -19.99
CA ALA A 115 -9.96 1.07 -21.19
C ALA A 115 -8.64 1.79 -21.49
N THR A 116 -7.86 2.23 -20.50
CA THR A 116 -6.50 2.78 -20.66
C THR A 116 -5.51 1.67 -20.99
N LEU A 117 -5.60 0.46 -20.41
CA LEU A 117 -4.85 -0.71 -20.90
C LEU A 117 -5.16 -1.03 -22.37
N LYS A 118 -6.39 -0.75 -22.83
CA LYS A 118 -6.79 -0.89 -24.24
C LYS A 118 -6.36 0.28 -25.14
N LYS A 119 -6.29 1.51 -24.63
CA LYS A 119 -6.14 2.76 -25.42
C LYS A 119 -4.72 3.33 -25.42
N GLU A 120 -4.00 3.13 -24.32
CA GLU A 120 -2.56 3.34 -24.21
C GLU A 120 -1.95 2.05 -23.64
N PRO A 121 -1.58 1.08 -24.49
CA PRO A 121 -0.70 0.04 -24.05
C PRO A 121 0.64 0.74 -23.76
N ALA A 122 0.83 1.24 -22.55
CA ALA A 122 2.13 1.13 -21.95
C ALA A 122 2.52 -0.34 -22.20
N SER A 123 3.51 -0.53 -23.07
CA SER A 123 3.96 -1.86 -23.43
C SER A 123 4.65 -2.40 -22.18
N PHE A 124 3.85 -2.97 -21.28
CA PHE A 124 4.30 -3.79 -20.17
C PHE A 124 4.78 -5.09 -20.80
N ALA A 125 5.97 -5.02 -21.39
CA ALA A 125 6.67 -6.21 -21.82
C ALA A 125 7.29 -6.81 -20.55
N VAL A 126 6.77 -7.93 -20.08
CA VAL A 126 7.56 -8.83 -19.24
C VAL A 126 8.62 -9.40 -20.17
N THR A 127 9.82 -8.83 -20.14
CA THR A 127 10.80 -9.14 -21.18
C THR A 127 11.42 -10.52 -21.04
N GLN A 128 11.38 -11.21 -19.89
CA GLN A 128 11.85 -12.60 -19.80
C GLN A 128 11.21 -13.40 -18.65
N PRO A 129 10.56 -14.56 -18.91
CA PRO A 129 10.60 -15.65 -17.96
C PRO A 129 12.05 -16.13 -17.89
N VAL A 130 12.80 -15.63 -16.91
CA VAL A 130 14.14 -16.17 -16.67
C VAL A 130 13.92 -17.57 -16.11
N ALA A 131 14.34 -18.60 -16.84
CA ALA A 131 14.43 -19.95 -16.31
C ALA A 131 15.09 -19.84 -14.93
N ALA A 132 14.42 -20.33 -13.87
CA ALA A 132 14.86 -20.18 -12.50
C ALA A 132 16.37 -20.43 -12.45
N PRO A 133 17.21 -19.39 -12.25
CA PRO A 133 18.63 -19.64 -12.23
C PRO A 133 18.84 -20.64 -11.10
N THR A 134 19.56 -21.72 -11.38
CA THR A 134 20.04 -22.67 -10.37
C THR A 134 21.06 -21.94 -9.52
N PHE A 135 20.60 -21.02 -8.68
CA PHE A 135 21.40 -20.39 -7.67
C PHE A 135 21.68 -21.44 -6.61
N LYS A 136 22.95 -21.81 -6.49
CA LYS A 136 23.47 -22.14 -5.18
C LYS A 136 23.37 -20.84 -4.39
N ILE A 137 22.36 -20.73 -3.52
CA ILE A 137 22.39 -19.76 -2.43
C ILE A 137 23.75 -19.99 -1.76
N PRO A 138 24.69 -19.02 -1.78
CA PRO A 138 26.03 -19.23 -1.22
C PRO A 138 25.86 -19.37 0.28
N ASN A 139 25.68 -20.62 0.71
CA ASN A 139 25.23 -21.04 2.03
C ASN A 139 23.87 -20.43 2.41
N ALA A 140 22.85 -21.28 2.53
CA ALA A 140 21.67 -20.88 3.27
C ALA A 140 22.12 -20.67 4.72
N VAL A 141 21.83 -19.49 5.30
CA VAL A 141 21.99 -19.27 6.74
C VAL A 141 21.49 -20.50 7.43
N SER A 142 22.40 -21.11 8.17
CA SER A 142 22.17 -22.28 9.00
C SER A 142 22.62 -21.82 10.40
N PRO A 143 21.71 -21.64 11.39
CA PRO A 143 20.30 -22.03 11.40
C PRO A 143 19.25 -20.85 11.49
N PRO A 144 18.16 -20.78 10.67
CA PRO A 144 17.22 -19.64 10.45
C PRO A 144 16.30 -19.18 11.62
N VAL A 145 15.23 -18.37 11.38
CA VAL A 145 14.51 -17.59 12.43
C VAL A 145 12.96 -17.50 12.30
N ILE A 146 12.15 -17.84 13.33
CA ILE A 146 10.77 -17.32 13.62
C ILE A 146 10.57 -17.02 15.11
N VAL A 147 9.69 -16.05 15.42
CA VAL A 147 9.30 -15.53 16.74
C VAL A 147 7.81 -15.80 17.03
N SER A 148 7.49 -16.24 18.26
CA SER A 148 6.14 -16.20 18.86
C SER A 148 6.05 -15.05 19.89
N PRO A 149 4.85 -14.47 20.12
CA PRO A 149 4.65 -13.29 20.96
C PRO A 149 4.72 -13.64 22.46
N ASN A 150 5.90 -14.03 22.93
CA ASN A 150 6.18 -14.26 24.34
C ASN A 150 7.47 -13.50 24.67
N LYS A 151 7.60 -13.04 25.93
CA LYS A 151 8.64 -12.11 26.45
C LYS A 151 10.11 -12.56 26.29
N GLN A 152 10.39 -13.62 25.55
CA GLN A 152 11.72 -14.06 25.16
C GLN A 152 11.80 -14.12 23.63
N PHE A 153 12.39 -13.09 23.04
CA PHE A 153 12.73 -13.07 21.62
C PHE A 153 13.73 -14.20 21.36
N ARG A 154 13.34 -15.21 20.57
CA ARG A 154 14.25 -16.28 20.13
C ARG A 154 14.15 -16.46 18.64
N PHE A 155 15.30 -16.71 18.03
CA PHE A 155 15.49 -16.88 16.61
C PHE A 155 15.46 -18.40 16.29
N THR A 156 14.47 -18.89 15.53
CA THR A 156 14.24 -20.35 15.24
C THR A 156 14.39 -20.80 13.77
N GLU A 157 15.14 -21.87 13.48
CA GLU A 157 15.51 -22.33 12.12
C GLU A 157 14.40 -22.85 11.18
N PHE A 158 14.43 -22.42 9.91
CA PHE A 158 13.60 -22.87 8.78
C PHE A 158 14.41 -23.18 7.52
N LYS A 159 14.44 -24.44 7.07
CA LYS A 159 14.97 -24.82 5.75
C LYS A 159 14.32 -23.98 4.63
N PRO A 160 15.05 -23.15 3.86
CA PRO A 160 14.50 -22.54 2.66
C PRO A 160 15.01 -23.24 1.38
N PRO A 161 14.32 -23.05 0.24
CA PRO A 161 13.22 -22.10 0.05
C PRO A 161 11.87 -22.80 -0.15
N GLY A 162 10.83 -22.26 0.48
CA GLY A 162 9.49 -22.41 -0.09
C GLY A 162 9.55 -21.96 -1.56
N ALA A 163 8.99 -22.75 -2.47
CA ALA A 163 9.07 -22.43 -3.89
C ALA A 163 8.28 -21.14 -4.19
N PHE A 164 8.82 -20.30 -5.06
CA PHE A 164 8.18 -19.06 -5.52
C PHE A 164 8.49 -18.80 -7.00
N HIS A 165 7.73 -17.89 -7.62
CA HIS A 165 8.02 -17.34 -8.93
C HIS A 165 8.91 -16.10 -8.76
N ASP A 166 10.08 -16.09 -9.41
CA ASP A 166 10.99 -14.95 -9.50
C ASP A 166 10.67 -14.18 -10.78
N LEU A 167 10.17 -12.95 -10.63
CA LEU A 167 9.75 -12.11 -11.75
C LEU A 167 10.52 -10.79 -11.71
N LEU A 168 10.86 -10.28 -12.89
CA LEU A 168 11.36 -8.92 -13.09
C LEU A 168 10.47 -8.24 -14.14
N ILE A 169 9.89 -7.11 -13.76
CA ILE A 169 8.85 -6.43 -14.52
C ILE A 169 9.38 -5.07 -14.96
N GLU A 170 9.39 -4.86 -16.27
CA GLU A 170 9.62 -3.55 -16.88
C GLU A 170 8.31 -2.77 -16.93
N VAL A 171 8.32 -1.58 -16.36
CA VAL A 171 7.17 -0.68 -16.30
C VAL A 171 7.49 0.55 -17.15
N LYS A 172 6.81 0.68 -18.30
CA LYS A 172 6.93 1.87 -19.16
C LYS A 172 5.86 2.88 -18.83
N LYS A 173 6.25 4.12 -18.51
CA LYS A 173 5.32 5.18 -18.10
C LYS A 173 5.90 6.55 -18.38
N GLY A 174 5.13 7.41 -19.05
CA GLY A 174 5.56 8.78 -19.38
C GLY A 174 6.86 8.83 -20.19
N GLY A 175 7.06 7.89 -21.12
CA GLY A 175 8.30 7.77 -21.90
C GLY A 175 9.51 7.23 -21.14
N ARG A 176 9.34 6.75 -19.92
CA ARG A 176 10.40 6.25 -19.05
C ARG A 176 10.22 4.78 -18.74
N VAL A 177 11.32 4.13 -18.35
CA VAL A 177 11.32 2.75 -17.86
C VAL A 177 11.57 2.75 -16.35
N PHE A 178 10.82 1.92 -15.64
CA PHE A 178 11.01 1.57 -14.24
C PHE A 178 11.06 0.05 -14.10
N TRP A 179 11.65 -0.42 -13.00
CA TRP A 179 11.79 -1.85 -12.74
C TRP A 179 11.21 -2.24 -11.40
N VAL A 180 10.39 -3.29 -11.40
CA VAL A 180 9.83 -3.91 -10.19
C VAL A 180 10.17 -5.39 -10.20
N GLY A 181 10.87 -5.86 -9.17
CA GLY A 181 11.01 -7.28 -8.89
C GLY A 181 9.76 -7.82 -8.19
N ALA A 182 9.40 -9.07 -8.43
CA ALA A 182 8.38 -9.73 -7.64
C ALA A 182 8.79 -11.16 -7.27
N ALA A 183 8.52 -11.53 -6.03
CA ALA A 183 8.55 -12.91 -5.56
C ALA A 183 7.15 -13.35 -5.16
N VAL A 184 6.62 -14.36 -5.85
CA VAL A 184 5.26 -14.88 -5.64
C VAL A 184 5.33 -16.30 -5.11
N PRO A 185 5.02 -16.56 -3.82
CA PRO A 185 4.99 -17.92 -3.29
C PRO A 185 4.14 -18.85 -4.17
N LYS A 186 4.60 -20.09 -4.41
CA LYS A 186 3.83 -21.09 -5.16
C LYS A 186 2.50 -21.35 -4.46
N GLY A 187 1.43 -21.47 -5.24
CA GLY A 187 0.06 -21.63 -4.71
C GLY A 187 -0.59 -20.34 -4.21
N THR A 188 0.02 -19.17 -4.44
CA THR A 188 -0.65 -17.88 -4.19
C THR A 188 -1.90 -17.78 -5.06
N THR A 189 -3.07 -17.64 -4.40
CA THR A 189 -4.38 -17.45 -5.05
C THR A 189 -4.92 -16.04 -4.84
N ASP A 190 -4.43 -15.34 -3.82
CA ASP A 190 -4.86 -14.02 -3.43
C ASP A 190 -3.85 -12.96 -3.89
N PHE A 191 -4.27 -12.16 -4.88
CA PHE A 191 -3.47 -11.07 -5.46
C PHE A 191 -3.97 -9.69 -5.02
N SER A 192 -4.92 -9.63 -4.06
CA SER A 192 -5.43 -8.38 -3.50
C SER A 192 -4.47 -7.74 -2.49
N ARG A 193 -3.36 -8.42 -2.18
CA ARG A 193 -2.42 -8.00 -1.16
C ARG A 193 -0.97 -8.20 -1.54
N ALA A 194 -0.13 -7.28 -1.10
CA ALA A 194 1.30 -7.37 -1.29
C ALA A 194 2.09 -6.73 -0.14
N GLN A 195 3.31 -7.22 0.06
CA GLN A 195 4.35 -6.53 0.80
C GLN A 195 5.29 -5.90 -0.22
N MET A 196 5.48 -4.59 -0.15
CA MET A 196 6.45 -3.88 -0.97
C MET A 196 7.70 -3.56 -0.16
N TYR A 197 8.85 -3.84 -0.75
CA TYR A 197 10.15 -3.59 -0.17
C TYR A 197 10.93 -2.59 -1.03
N PHE A 198 11.42 -1.52 -0.38
CA PHE A 198 12.22 -0.50 -1.02
C PHE A 198 13.70 -0.81 -0.85
N THR A 199 14.40 -1.01 -1.96
CA THR A 199 15.84 -1.27 -1.94
C THR A 199 16.63 -0.05 -1.43
N PRO A 200 17.77 -0.26 -0.75
CA PRO A 200 18.66 0.83 -0.38
C PRO A 200 19.27 1.48 -1.62
N SER A 201 19.82 2.68 -1.44
CA SER A 201 20.51 3.42 -2.49
C SER A 201 21.62 2.60 -3.12
N THR A 202 21.73 2.71 -4.43
CA THR A 202 22.80 2.10 -5.21
C THR A 202 24.13 2.81 -5.08
N VAL A 203 24.19 3.93 -4.34
CA VAL A 203 25.43 4.63 -4.06
C VAL A 203 25.60 4.83 -2.57
N LYS A 204 26.70 4.31 -2.02
CA LYS A 204 27.03 4.43 -0.59
C LYS A 204 28.32 5.21 -0.37
N PRO A 205 28.49 5.90 0.78
CA PRO A 205 29.77 6.45 1.16
C PRO A 205 30.79 5.33 1.37
N GLY A 206 32.01 5.53 0.89
CA GLY A 206 33.16 4.66 1.06
C GLY A 206 34.30 5.35 1.79
N PRO A 207 35.42 4.63 2.04
CA PRO A 207 36.57 5.16 2.75
C PRO A 207 37.11 6.44 2.11
N GLY A 208 37.43 7.44 2.95
CA GLY A 208 37.94 8.74 2.50
C GLY A 208 36.93 9.57 1.69
N GLY A 209 35.63 9.36 1.89
CA GLY A 209 34.57 10.11 1.20
C GLY A 209 34.31 9.69 -0.24
N ARG A 210 34.99 8.66 -0.75
CA ARG A 210 34.75 8.13 -2.10
C ARG A 210 33.36 7.52 -2.20
N ARG A 211 32.65 7.73 -3.30
CA ARG A 211 31.35 7.08 -3.54
C ARG A 211 31.58 5.66 -4.05
N ILE A 212 30.97 4.67 -3.39
CA ILE A 212 30.91 3.29 -3.88
C ILE A 212 29.59 3.13 -4.65
N ILE A 213 29.71 2.89 -5.95
CA ILE A 213 28.57 2.66 -6.84
C ILE A 213 28.31 1.15 -6.91
N LEU A 214 27.22 0.71 -6.31
CA LEU A 214 26.74 -0.67 -6.36
C LEU A 214 26.01 -0.95 -7.68
N ALA A 215 25.27 0.04 -8.19
CA ALA A 215 24.65 0.02 -9.51
C ALA A 215 24.57 1.45 -10.05
N ASP A 216 25.02 1.66 -11.27
CA ASP A 216 25.08 2.99 -11.90
C ASP A 216 23.73 3.33 -12.52
N ASP A 217 23.23 4.55 -12.29
CA ASP A 217 21.92 4.99 -12.80
C ASP A 217 21.90 4.99 -14.34
N LYS A 218 23.05 5.14 -15.01
CA LYS A 218 23.14 5.05 -16.49
C LYS A 218 22.77 3.66 -17.02
N ASP A 219 22.95 2.62 -16.21
CA ASP A 219 22.66 1.22 -16.57
C ASP A 219 21.20 0.84 -16.22
N TYR A 220 20.44 1.72 -15.55
CA TYR A 220 19.10 1.43 -15.05
C TYR A 220 18.10 1.14 -16.19
N GLN A 221 18.16 1.91 -17.28
CA GLN A 221 17.22 1.79 -18.39
C GLN A 221 17.21 0.37 -18.98
N ALA A 222 18.38 -0.25 -19.13
CA ALA A 222 18.55 -1.61 -19.62
C ALA A 222 18.61 -2.66 -18.50
N PHE A 223 18.52 -2.24 -17.24
CA PHE A 223 18.70 -3.06 -16.04
C PHE A 223 19.99 -3.89 -16.04
N THR A 224 21.09 -3.34 -16.56
CA THR A 224 22.37 -4.06 -16.68
C THR A 224 23.32 -3.76 -15.52
N GLY A 225 24.53 -4.32 -15.57
CA GLY A 225 25.58 -4.05 -14.60
C GLY A 225 25.17 -4.41 -13.17
N GLY A 226 25.33 -3.45 -12.25
CA GLY A 226 24.99 -3.64 -10.83
C GLY A 226 23.50 -3.90 -10.57
N TRP A 227 22.60 -3.45 -11.47
CA TRP A 227 21.16 -3.68 -11.32
C TRP A 227 20.83 -5.16 -11.43
N ALA A 228 21.22 -5.79 -12.54
CA ALA A 228 21.04 -7.23 -12.76
C ALA A 228 21.83 -8.10 -11.76
N THR A 229 23.07 -7.71 -11.43
CA THR A 229 24.00 -8.59 -10.69
C THR A 229 23.93 -8.43 -9.17
N ARG A 230 23.46 -7.28 -8.67
CA ARG A 230 23.41 -7.00 -7.22
C ARG A 230 22.01 -6.66 -6.76
N MET A 231 21.35 -5.69 -7.40
CA MET A 231 20.04 -5.24 -6.94
C MET A 231 18.96 -6.32 -7.17
N ARG A 232 19.03 -7.06 -8.29
CA ARG A 232 18.10 -8.17 -8.54
C ARG A 232 18.12 -9.25 -7.45
N ASN A 233 19.26 -9.45 -6.78
CA ASN A 233 19.41 -10.50 -5.76
C ASN A 233 18.49 -10.32 -4.55
N PHE A 234 17.90 -9.13 -4.37
CA PHE A 234 16.85 -8.95 -3.36
C PHE A 234 15.65 -9.87 -3.63
N ILE A 235 15.31 -10.21 -4.88
CA ILE A 235 14.19 -11.12 -5.20
C ILE A 235 14.41 -12.50 -4.61
N PRO A 236 15.45 -13.27 -5.00
CA PRO A 236 15.62 -14.60 -4.46
C PRO A 236 15.91 -14.60 -2.95
N MET A 237 16.62 -13.58 -2.46
CA MET A 237 16.96 -13.45 -1.04
C MET A 237 15.73 -13.28 -0.15
N MET A 238 14.80 -12.41 -0.55
CA MET A 238 13.63 -12.05 0.25
C MET A 238 12.40 -12.89 -0.11
N GLY A 239 12.30 -13.33 -1.36
CA GLY A 239 11.25 -14.20 -1.88
C GLY A 239 11.24 -15.57 -1.21
N GLY A 240 12.43 -16.17 -1.01
CA GLY A 240 12.54 -17.42 -0.25
C GLY A 240 12.03 -17.29 1.18
N GLN A 241 12.30 -16.14 1.83
CA GLN A 241 11.80 -15.85 3.18
C GLN A 241 10.28 -15.66 3.20
N ALA A 242 9.72 -14.95 2.22
CA ALA A 242 8.28 -14.78 2.05
C ALA A 242 7.57 -16.12 1.84
N ALA A 243 8.07 -16.95 0.94
CA ALA A 243 7.52 -18.27 0.69
C ALA A 243 7.63 -19.19 1.92
N SER A 244 8.77 -19.16 2.64
CA SER A 244 8.96 -19.94 3.86
C SER A 244 8.09 -19.49 5.03
N ALA A 245 7.67 -18.22 5.07
CA ALA A 245 6.73 -17.73 6.08
C ALA A 245 5.32 -18.35 5.95
N LYS A 246 5.06 -19.15 4.90
CA LYS A 246 3.78 -19.82 4.60
C LYS A 246 2.60 -18.84 4.53
N LYS A 247 2.87 -17.57 4.25
CA LYS A 247 1.86 -16.58 3.94
C LYS A 247 1.87 -16.33 2.42
N PRO A 248 0.72 -16.44 1.74
CA PRO A 248 0.63 -16.19 0.30
C PRO A 248 0.60 -14.68 0.02
N VAL A 249 1.60 -13.95 0.54
CA VAL A 249 1.75 -12.51 0.30
C VAL A 249 2.79 -12.32 -0.77
N ILE A 250 2.41 -11.59 -1.82
CA ILE A 250 3.30 -11.23 -2.92
C ILE A 250 4.32 -10.23 -2.41
N LEU A 251 5.59 -10.49 -2.65
CA LEU A 251 6.64 -9.52 -2.36
C LEU A 251 6.95 -8.72 -3.63
N LEU A 252 6.77 -7.41 -3.58
CA LEU A 252 7.23 -6.46 -4.59
C LEU A 252 8.55 -5.82 -4.15
N ILE A 253 9.55 -5.77 -5.03
CA ILE A 253 10.84 -5.12 -4.78
C ILE A 253 10.98 -3.95 -5.73
N THR A 254 11.05 -2.76 -5.19
CA THR A 254 11.16 -1.54 -6.01
C THR A 254 12.63 -1.15 -6.19
N TYR A 255 13.05 -1.06 -7.44
CA TYR A 255 14.37 -0.57 -7.83
C TYR A 255 14.27 0.89 -8.23
N MET A 256 15.03 1.76 -7.59
CA MET A 256 14.93 3.21 -7.80
C MET A 256 16.29 3.82 -8.05
N LYS A 257 16.38 4.66 -9.09
CA LYS A 257 17.57 5.48 -9.36
C LYS A 257 17.89 6.38 -8.17
N SER A 258 19.14 6.79 -8.02
CA SER A 258 19.58 7.62 -6.90
C SER A 258 18.84 8.98 -6.81
N THR A 259 18.41 9.51 -7.95
CA THR A 259 17.60 10.74 -8.06
C THR A 259 16.22 10.61 -7.42
N ALA A 260 15.61 9.42 -7.41
CA ALA A 260 14.28 9.18 -6.84
C ALA A 260 14.26 9.14 -5.30
N PHE A 261 15.43 9.21 -4.64
CA PHE A 261 15.56 9.16 -3.18
C PHE A 261 15.37 10.50 -2.48
N LYS A 262 15.19 11.60 -3.22
CA LYS A 262 15.09 12.94 -2.62
C LYS A 262 13.64 13.41 -2.50
N GLU A 263 12.84 13.18 -3.53
CA GLU A 263 11.49 13.71 -3.66
C GLU A 263 10.67 12.88 -4.63
N LEU A 264 9.35 13.12 -4.68
CA LEU A 264 8.46 12.56 -5.69
C LEU A 264 8.71 13.26 -7.03
N ASN A 265 9.81 12.90 -7.66
CA ASN A 265 10.16 13.35 -8.98
C ASN A 265 9.84 12.30 -10.03
N ASP A 266 10.18 12.70 -11.23
CA ASP A 266 10.01 12.05 -12.50
C ASP A 266 10.73 10.68 -12.61
N ASP A 267 11.66 10.40 -11.69
CA ASP A 267 12.34 9.10 -11.56
C ASP A 267 11.71 8.18 -10.51
N ASN A 268 10.64 8.64 -9.84
CA ASN A 268 9.87 7.85 -8.90
C ASN A 268 8.65 7.24 -9.60
N ILE A 269 8.60 5.90 -9.66
CA ILE A 269 7.52 5.14 -10.30
C ILE A 269 6.12 5.49 -9.73
N PHE A 270 6.06 5.95 -8.48
CA PHE A 270 4.82 6.28 -7.76
C PHE A 270 4.43 7.76 -7.79
N LYS A 271 5.16 8.62 -8.52
CA LYS A 271 4.82 10.04 -8.64
C LYS A 271 3.40 10.25 -9.16
N ASP A 272 3.08 9.65 -10.31
CA ASP A 272 1.80 9.87 -10.98
C ASP A 272 0.89 8.65 -10.86
N ARG A 273 -0.34 8.76 -10.37
CA ARG A 273 -1.29 7.62 -10.29
C ARG A 273 -0.67 6.35 -9.67
N PRO A 274 -0.19 6.40 -8.42
CA PRO A 274 0.50 5.29 -7.76
C PRO A 274 -0.38 4.04 -7.61
N GLU A 275 -1.68 4.20 -7.33
CA GLU A 275 -2.64 3.09 -7.22
C GLU A 275 -2.80 2.34 -8.55
N LEU A 276 -2.97 3.08 -9.65
CA LEU A 276 -3.05 2.51 -10.99
C LEU A 276 -1.78 1.73 -11.33
N THR A 277 -0.63 2.33 -11.03
CA THR A 277 0.68 1.70 -11.27
C THR A 277 0.79 0.37 -10.53
N LEU A 278 0.37 0.33 -9.26
CA LEU A 278 0.34 -0.90 -8.46
C LEU A 278 -0.62 -1.94 -9.03
N ASN A 279 -1.85 -1.55 -9.34
CA ASN A 279 -2.85 -2.45 -9.92
C ASN A 279 -2.37 -3.07 -11.22
N VAL A 280 -1.72 -2.29 -12.08
CA VAL A 280 -1.14 -2.82 -13.33
C VAL A 280 -0.03 -3.83 -13.07
N VAL A 281 0.93 -3.50 -12.19
CA VAL A 281 2.00 -4.43 -11.81
C VAL A 281 1.43 -5.74 -11.23
N MET A 282 0.45 -5.64 -10.32
CA MET A 282 -0.18 -6.80 -9.69
C MET A 282 -0.98 -7.66 -10.69
N ASN A 283 -1.71 -7.03 -11.61
CA ASN A 283 -2.41 -7.73 -12.67
C ASN A 283 -1.45 -8.45 -13.62
N GLU A 284 -0.31 -7.85 -13.93
CA GLU A 284 0.72 -8.48 -14.76
C GLU A 284 1.36 -9.69 -14.06
N ILE A 285 1.65 -9.57 -12.77
CA ILE A 285 2.11 -10.67 -11.93
C ILE A 285 1.08 -11.80 -11.94
N LYS A 286 -0.19 -11.49 -11.68
CA LYS A 286 -1.30 -12.46 -11.68
C LYS A 286 -1.39 -13.16 -13.03
N ARG A 287 -1.45 -12.41 -14.12
CA ARG A 287 -1.50 -12.94 -15.49
C ARG A 287 -0.35 -13.89 -15.78
N THR A 288 0.86 -13.54 -15.35
CA THR A 288 2.08 -14.35 -15.54
C THR A 288 2.06 -15.64 -14.71
N VAL A 289 1.53 -15.58 -13.49
CA VAL A 289 1.58 -16.71 -12.54
C VAL A 289 0.40 -17.67 -12.68
N VAL A 290 -0.82 -17.16 -12.87
CA VAL A 290 -2.06 -17.95 -12.91
C VAL A 290 -2.74 -17.97 -14.28
N GLY A 291 -2.25 -17.20 -15.25
CA GLY A 291 -2.87 -17.08 -16.57
C GLY A 291 -3.90 -15.95 -16.68
N PRO A 292 -4.52 -15.78 -17.86
CA PRO A 292 -5.45 -14.70 -18.15
C PRO A 292 -6.72 -14.84 -17.30
N THR A 293 -6.85 -14.01 -16.27
CA THR A 293 -8.01 -13.96 -15.37
C THR A 293 -8.44 -12.50 -15.17
N PHE A 294 -9.64 -12.30 -14.63
CA PHE A 294 -10.16 -10.96 -14.34
C PHE A 294 -9.22 -10.17 -13.41
N SER A 295 -9.23 -8.86 -13.60
CA SER A 295 -8.40 -7.89 -12.86
C SER A 295 -8.52 -8.09 -11.35
N SER A 296 -7.39 -8.16 -10.66
CA SER A 296 -7.30 -7.96 -9.21
C SER A 296 -7.02 -6.49 -8.93
N VAL A 297 -7.76 -5.94 -7.97
CA VAL A 297 -7.46 -4.64 -7.37
C VAL A 297 -6.68 -4.92 -6.10
N ILE A 298 -5.56 -4.21 -5.90
CA ILE A 298 -4.86 -4.27 -4.62
C ILE A 298 -5.71 -3.57 -3.56
N GLU A 299 -5.92 -4.22 -2.43
CA GLU A 299 -6.72 -3.73 -1.30
C GLU A 299 -5.84 -3.44 -0.08
N LYS A 300 -4.74 -4.19 0.06
CA LYS A 300 -3.84 -4.12 1.21
C LYS A 300 -2.39 -4.10 0.76
N LEU A 301 -1.67 -3.08 1.21
CA LEU A 301 -0.25 -2.94 0.98
C LEU A 301 0.49 -2.79 2.30
N GLY A 302 1.41 -3.70 2.56
CA GLY A 302 2.47 -3.50 3.54
C GLY A 302 3.66 -2.86 2.84
N VAL A 303 4.35 -1.94 3.50
CA VAL A 303 5.59 -1.35 2.98
C VAL A 303 6.73 -1.54 3.95
N SER A 304 7.92 -1.82 3.44
CA SER A 304 9.10 -2.07 4.27
C SER A 304 10.39 -1.58 3.63
N SER A 305 11.34 -1.16 4.47
CA SER A 305 12.67 -0.78 4.00
C SER A 305 13.68 -0.68 5.15
N PHE A 306 14.96 -0.60 4.80
CA PHE A 306 16.05 -0.27 5.71
C PHE A 306 17.00 0.76 5.08
N SER A 307 17.70 1.49 5.95
CA SER A 307 18.74 2.44 5.59
C SER A 307 18.23 3.52 4.62
N SER A 308 18.98 3.81 3.57
CA SER A 308 18.64 4.81 2.57
C SER A 308 17.30 4.54 1.86
N GLY A 309 16.83 3.28 1.79
CA GLY A 309 15.55 2.92 1.18
C GLY A 309 14.32 3.43 1.93
N VAL A 310 14.48 3.86 3.20
CA VAL A 310 13.38 4.43 3.99
C VAL A 310 12.86 5.72 3.37
N THR A 311 13.69 6.51 2.69
CA THR A 311 13.20 7.72 2.02
C THR A 311 12.23 7.42 0.87
N PRO A 312 12.58 6.61 -0.14
CA PRO A 312 11.61 6.27 -1.18
C PRO A 312 10.37 5.55 -0.65
N MET A 313 10.49 4.76 0.43
CA MET A 313 9.34 4.20 1.13
C MET A 313 8.40 5.31 1.65
N LYS A 314 8.94 6.35 2.32
CA LYS A 314 8.14 7.50 2.80
C LYS A 314 7.44 8.23 1.65
N LEU A 315 8.14 8.43 0.53
CA LEU A 315 7.58 9.08 -0.64
C LEU A 315 6.40 8.26 -1.21
N CYS A 316 6.55 6.93 -1.27
CA CYS A 316 5.46 6.05 -1.68
C CYS A 316 4.28 6.07 -0.70
N ILE A 317 4.54 6.03 0.61
CA ILE A 317 3.49 6.18 1.64
C ILE A 317 2.73 7.49 1.42
N SER A 318 3.44 8.60 1.23
CA SER A 318 2.82 9.91 0.96
C SER A 318 1.96 9.87 -0.30
N ALA A 319 2.45 9.27 -1.39
CA ALA A 319 1.73 9.15 -2.65
C ALA A 319 0.47 8.28 -2.53
N LEU A 320 0.48 7.28 -1.65
CA LEU A 320 -0.62 6.33 -1.44
C LEU A 320 -1.50 6.65 -0.23
N THR A 321 -1.22 7.71 0.53
CA THR A 321 -1.92 7.97 1.80
C THR A 321 -3.43 8.12 1.61
N ALA A 322 -3.87 8.83 0.55
CA ALA A 322 -5.28 9.05 0.28
C ALA A 322 -6.05 7.80 -0.16
N SER A 323 -5.35 6.78 -0.66
CA SER A 323 -5.94 5.52 -1.14
C SER A 323 -6.43 4.61 -0.02
N GLY A 324 -5.88 4.76 1.19
CA GLY A 324 -6.09 3.82 2.29
C GLY A 324 -5.47 2.43 2.06
N LEU A 325 -4.69 2.20 1.00
CA LEU A 325 -4.06 0.91 0.69
C LEU A 325 -3.02 0.50 1.71
N ILE A 326 -2.24 1.46 2.22
CA ILE A 326 -1.20 1.18 3.21
C ILE A 326 -1.88 0.65 4.47
N LYS A 327 -1.63 -0.62 4.83
CA LYS A 327 -2.14 -1.22 6.08
C LYS A 327 -1.04 -1.42 7.10
N GLU A 328 0.19 -1.57 6.63
CA GLU A 328 1.35 -1.78 7.48
C GLU A 328 2.59 -1.05 6.98
N VAL A 329 3.40 -0.58 7.93
CA VAL A 329 4.70 0.03 7.64
C VAL A 329 5.74 -0.61 8.53
N PHE A 330 6.84 -1.07 7.92
CA PHE A 330 7.99 -1.66 8.59
C PHE A 330 9.25 -0.85 8.27
N ASN A 331 9.72 -0.06 9.23
CA ASN A 331 11.05 0.56 9.14
C ASN A 331 12.04 -0.31 9.91
N PHE A 332 13.12 -0.70 9.24
CA PHE A 332 14.19 -1.51 9.81
C PHE A 332 15.49 -0.71 10.06
N ASP A 333 15.40 0.61 10.17
CA ASP A 333 16.55 1.45 10.48
C ASP A 333 17.17 1.08 11.84
N GLY A 334 18.38 0.54 11.76
CA GLY A 334 19.22 0.12 12.89
C GLY A 334 20.32 1.15 13.26
N PRO A 335 21.17 0.82 14.25
CA PRO A 335 22.18 1.66 14.88
C PRO A 335 23.40 1.91 13.99
N PHE A 336 23.44 1.29 12.81
CA PHE A 336 24.50 1.47 11.82
C PHE A 336 24.29 2.72 10.95
N LEU A 337 23.15 3.40 11.11
CA LEU A 337 22.98 4.73 10.54
C LEU A 337 23.78 5.74 11.36
N VAL A 338 24.84 6.23 10.74
CA VAL A 338 25.73 7.27 11.31
C VAL A 338 25.09 8.68 11.23
N GLY A 339 23.89 8.79 10.66
CA GLY A 339 23.18 10.06 10.41
C GLY A 339 21.88 10.20 11.19
N GLU A 340 21.24 11.36 11.04
CA GLU A 340 19.96 11.69 11.68
C GLU A 340 18.87 10.66 11.33
N ARG A 341 18.14 10.20 12.35
CA ARG A 341 17.13 9.16 12.19
C ARG A 341 15.98 9.70 11.34
N LYS A 342 15.64 8.95 10.30
CA LYS A 342 14.48 9.25 9.47
C LYS A 342 13.22 8.78 10.17
N GLU A 343 12.71 9.56 11.13
CA GLU A 343 11.44 9.24 11.79
C GLU A 343 10.33 9.01 10.77
N LEU A 344 9.59 7.91 10.90
CA LEU A 344 8.39 7.69 10.12
C LEU A 344 7.25 8.50 10.72
N THR A 345 7.16 9.78 10.37
CA THR A 345 6.07 10.64 10.81
C THR A 345 5.53 11.47 9.64
N PRO A 346 4.20 11.52 9.42
CA PRO A 346 3.14 10.69 10.01
C PRO A 346 2.78 9.50 9.11
N VAL A 347 2.70 8.31 9.72
CA VAL A 347 2.02 7.17 9.09
C VAL A 347 0.51 7.52 8.99
N PRO A 348 -0.19 7.19 7.90
CA PRO A 348 -1.62 7.51 7.77
C PRO A 348 -2.47 6.94 8.91
N ARG A 349 -3.60 7.60 9.22
CA ARG A 349 -4.53 7.12 10.26
C ARG A 349 -5.07 5.72 9.91
N GLY A 350 -5.19 4.85 10.92
CA GLY A 350 -5.71 3.49 10.76
C GLY A 350 -4.71 2.46 10.23
N VAL A 351 -3.46 2.87 9.97
CA VAL A 351 -2.37 1.99 9.56
C VAL A 351 -1.69 1.40 10.80
N SER A 352 -1.51 0.07 10.80
CA SER A 352 -0.69 -0.60 11.81
C SER A 352 0.78 -0.34 11.49
N SER A 353 1.37 0.69 12.09
CA SER A 353 2.80 0.94 11.95
C SER A 353 3.57 0.04 12.92
N LYS A 354 4.48 -0.79 12.39
CA LYS A 354 5.45 -1.53 13.20
C LYS A 354 6.84 -0.99 12.92
N VAL A 355 7.38 -0.19 13.82
CA VAL A 355 8.77 0.25 13.71
C VAL A 355 9.63 -0.77 14.42
N PHE A 356 10.44 -1.50 13.65
CA PHE A 356 11.44 -2.39 14.22
C PHE A 356 12.74 -1.61 14.31
N THR A 357 13.16 -1.30 15.53
CA THR A 357 14.39 -0.52 15.76
C THR A 357 15.31 -1.29 16.69
N GLN A 358 16.61 -1.07 16.59
CA GLN A 358 17.56 -1.54 17.61
C GLN A 358 17.93 -0.45 18.61
N HIS A 359 17.28 0.71 18.51
CA HIS A 359 17.43 1.80 19.44
C HIS A 359 16.10 2.07 20.15
N PRO A 360 15.93 1.61 21.40
CA PRO A 360 14.73 1.95 22.15
C PRO A 360 14.60 3.47 22.26
N LEU A 361 13.40 3.98 21.98
CA LEU A 361 13.03 5.33 22.37
C LEU A 361 12.71 5.34 23.86
N ALA A 362 13.02 6.45 24.54
CA ALA A 362 12.63 6.62 25.94
C ALA A 362 11.09 6.57 26.12
N LYS A 363 10.34 7.02 25.09
CA LYS A 363 8.87 6.99 25.03
C LYS A 363 8.45 6.54 23.63
N PRO A 364 8.47 5.24 23.33
CA PRO A 364 8.12 4.75 22.00
C PRO A 364 6.62 4.97 21.72
N PRO A 365 6.24 5.54 20.57
CA PRO A 365 4.86 5.54 20.10
C PRO A 365 4.28 4.11 20.01
N ALA A 366 2.95 4.00 19.98
CA ALA A 366 2.28 2.72 19.76
C ALA A 366 2.78 2.03 18.46
N GLY A 367 3.02 0.73 18.53
CA GLY A 367 3.51 -0.08 17.40
C GLY A 367 5.04 -0.17 17.26
N TRP A 368 5.83 0.55 18.06
CA TRP A 368 7.27 0.33 18.10
C TRP A 368 7.63 -1.00 18.75
N VAL A 369 8.46 -1.77 18.06
CA VAL A 369 9.02 -3.04 18.53
C VAL A 369 10.53 -2.89 18.59
N ASN A 370 11.07 -2.91 19.81
CA ASN A 370 12.52 -2.87 20.01
C ASN A 370 13.12 -4.26 19.76
N LEU A 371 14.09 -4.33 18.85
CA LEU A 371 14.90 -5.51 18.56
C LEU A 371 16.31 -5.26 19.09
N LEU A 372 16.62 -5.82 20.25
CA LEU A 372 17.94 -5.65 20.86
C LEU A 372 19.07 -6.12 19.90
N GLN A 373 20.27 -5.56 20.01
CA GLN A 373 21.35 -5.84 19.06
C GLN A 373 21.98 -7.23 19.27
N ASP A 374 22.03 -7.69 20.51
CA ASP A 374 22.51 -9.02 20.94
C ASP A 374 21.78 -10.17 20.24
N HIS A 375 20.49 -10.00 19.97
CA HIS A 375 19.64 -10.89 19.18
C HIS A 375 20.16 -11.17 17.77
N PHE A 376 20.94 -10.25 17.17
CA PHE A 376 21.48 -10.39 15.81
C PHE A 376 22.89 -10.99 15.79
N GLN A 377 23.58 -11.04 16.92
CA GLN A 377 24.93 -11.61 17.02
C GLN A 377 24.96 -13.12 16.76
N LEU A 378 23.81 -13.78 16.88
CA LEU A 378 23.65 -15.22 16.63
C LEU A 378 23.64 -15.59 15.14
N VAL A 379 23.52 -14.62 14.22
CA VAL A 379 23.64 -14.90 12.78
C VAL A 379 25.10 -14.90 12.41
N THR A 380 25.62 -16.08 12.08
CA THR A 380 27.04 -16.34 11.82
C THR A 380 27.44 -16.18 10.35
N GLU A 381 26.48 -16.09 9.42
CA GLU A 381 26.79 -16.09 7.98
C GLU A 381 27.43 -14.80 7.46
N ASP A 382 28.62 -14.94 6.90
CA ASP A 382 29.26 -13.91 6.09
C ASP A 382 28.70 -13.97 4.67
N PHE A 383 27.98 -12.93 4.26
CA PHE A 383 27.41 -12.79 2.91
C PHE A 383 28.46 -12.33 1.87
N GLY A 384 29.69 -12.81 2.01
CA GLY A 384 30.82 -12.44 1.15
C GLY A 384 31.27 -10.99 1.32
N GLN A 385 31.01 -10.36 2.48
CA GLN A 385 31.42 -8.99 2.77
C GLN A 385 32.64 -9.01 3.70
N LYS A 386 33.68 -8.24 3.36
CA LYS A 386 34.91 -8.22 4.17
C LYS A 386 34.87 -7.20 5.31
N ASP A 387 33.96 -6.22 5.25
CA ASP A 387 33.79 -5.22 6.31
C ASP A 387 32.78 -5.72 7.36
N PRO A 388 33.18 -5.93 8.62
CA PRO A 388 32.30 -6.38 9.70
C PRO A 388 31.06 -5.50 9.89
N LYS A 389 31.12 -4.19 9.61
CA LYS A 389 29.97 -3.28 9.72
C LYS A 389 28.94 -3.53 8.61
N ASP A 390 29.41 -3.75 7.39
CA ASP A 390 28.55 -4.08 6.24
C ASP A 390 27.90 -5.46 6.41
N ILE A 391 28.65 -6.44 6.94
CA ILE A 391 28.11 -7.78 7.29
C ILE A 391 26.95 -7.63 8.25
N MET A 392 27.14 -6.88 9.33
CA MET A 392 26.14 -6.79 10.39
C MET A 392 24.90 -6.01 9.95
N HIS A 393 25.08 -4.91 9.21
CA HIS A 393 23.98 -4.16 8.63
C HIS A 393 23.10 -5.02 7.70
N GLN A 394 23.72 -5.86 6.86
CA GLN A 394 22.99 -6.77 5.99
C GLN A 394 22.27 -7.89 6.75
N ARG A 395 22.92 -8.48 7.78
CA ARG A 395 22.28 -9.51 8.63
C ARG A 395 21.00 -8.96 9.27
N ILE A 396 21.09 -7.77 9.83
CA ILE A 396 19.98 -7.07 10.47
C ILE A 396 18.84 -6.81 9.49
N GLY A 397 19.12 -6.19 8.34
CA GLY A 397 18.08 -5.93 7.33
C GLY A 397 17.34 -7.18 6.88
N LYS A 398 18.06 -8.30 6.68
CA LYS A 398 17.46 -9.57 6.24
C LYS A 398 16.56 -10.19 7.31
N MET A 399 17.01 -10.24 8.55
CA MET A 399 16.23 -10.84 9.65
C MET A 399 14.99 -10.02 10.00
N MET A 400 15.13 -8.69 10.01
CA MET A 400 14.01 -7.79 10.30
C MET A 400 12.93 -7.90 9.22
N TYR A 401 13.32 -8.11 7.98
CA TYR A 401 12.38 -8.35 6.90
C TYR A 401 11.60 -9.67 7.06
N HIS A 402 12.27 -10.77 7.39
CA HIS A 402 11.55 -12.02 7.68
C HIS A 402 10.54 -11.83 8.81
N GLN A 403 10.97 -11.17 9.89
CA GLN A 403 10.11 -10.88 11.03
C GLN A 403 8.90 -10.05 10.61
N ALA A 404 9.10 -9.04 9.76
CA ALA A 404 8.00 -8.26 9.22
C ALA A 404 6.99 -9.13 8.49
N LEU A 405 7.44 -10.00 7.58
CA LEU A 405 6.56 -10.90 6.85
C LEU A 405 5.82 -11.88 7.78
N ALA A 406 6.55 -12.50 8.70
CA ALA A 406 5.96 -13.43 9.68
C ALA A 406 4.89 -12.73 10.54
N ASN A 407 5.03 -11.43 10.80
CA ASN A 407 4.10 -10.63 11.60
C ASN A 407 3.14 -9.75 10.79
N SER A 408 3.25 -9.79 9.46
CA SER A 408 2.43 -8.97 8.59
C SER A 408 0.98 -9.44 8.65
N VAL A 409 0.07 -8.49 8.83
CA VAL A 409 -1.38 -8.71 8.81
C VAL A 409 -1.99 -8.45 7.43
N VAL A 410 -1.15 -8.13 6.45
CA VAL A 410 -1.54 -7.90 5.06
C VAL A 410 -2.02 -9.19 4.42
#